data_AF-A0A535XQ05-F1
#
_entry.id   AF-A0A535XQ05-F1
#
_cell.length_a   1.000
_cell.length_b   1.000
_cell.length_c   1.000
_cell.angle_alpha   90.00
_cell.angle_beta   90.00
_cell.angle_gamma   90.00
#
_symmetry.space_group_name_H-M   'P 1'
#
loop_
_entity.id
_entity.type
_entity.pdbx_description
1 polymer ?
#
loop_
_entity_poly.entity_id
_entity_poly.type
_entity_poly.pdbx_seq_one_letter_code
_entity_poly.pdbx_strand_id
1 'polypeptide(L)'
;VPMARYFKGTGMTLRFIEFMDVGSTNGWRLDDVVPAREIVAMIDREMPLEPLLAGYRGEVAARYRYRDGGGEIGVISSVTQPFCADCTRARLSADGSLYTCLFATQGHDLRALLRSGATDEEITHAIAAVWTDRTDRYSDLRSEQTAGLHKIEMSFIGG
;
A
#
# COMPACT_ATOMS: atom_id res chain seq x y z
N VAL A 1 -0.03 13.36 16.53
CA VAL A 1 -1.12 13.68 17.48
C VAL A 1 -2.01 14.84 17.04
N PRO A 2 -1.52 16.03 16.64
CA PRO A 2 -2.41 17.16 16.30
C PRO A 2 -3.47 16.85 15.22
N MET A 3 -3.09 16.12 14.16
CA MET A 3 -4.05 15.69 13.14
C MET A 3 -5.14 14.74 13.70
N ALA A 4 -4.76 13.77 14.55
CA ALA A 4 -5.74 12.87 15.18
C ALA A 4 -6.76 13.66 16.00
N ARG A 5 -6.31 14.68 16.73
CA ARG A 5 -7.16 15.59 17.50
C ARG A 5 -8.08 16.42 16.61
N TYR A 6 -7.55 16.92 15.49
CA TYR A 6 -8.33 17.72 14.53
C TYR A 6 -9.48 16.93 13.90
N PHE A 7 -9.23 15.68 13.49
CA PHE A 7 -10.24 14.85 12.82
C PHE A 7 -11.21 14.14 13.78
N LYS A 8 -10.88 14.06 15.08
CA LYS A 8 -11.75 13.46 16.10
C LYS A 8 -13.11 14.18 16.15
N GLY A 9 -14.19 13.40 16.06
CA GLY A 9 -15.57 13.91 16.07
C GLY A 9 -16.06 14.54 14.75
N THR A 10 -15.23 14.60 13.71
CA THR A 10 -15.63 15.18 12.41
C THR A 10 -16.44 14.21 11.54
N GLY A 11 -16.50 12.93 11.92
CA GLY A 11 -17.04 11.84 11.08
C GLY A 11 -16.06 11.34 10.02
N MET A 12 -14.88 11.94 9.88
CA MET A 12 -13.83 11.48 8.97
C MET A 12 -12.84 10.55 9.69
N THR A 13 -12.52 9.41 9.08
CA THR A 13 -11.51 8.47 9.60
C THR A 13 -10.12 8.86 9.10
N LEU A 14 -9.28 9.38 9.99
CA LEU A 14 -7.88 9.65 9.69
C LEU A 14 -7.08 8.35 9.57
N ARG A 15 -6.26 8.21 8.52
CA ARG A 15 -5.34 7.08 8.35
C ARG A 15 -3.89 7.53 8.39
N PHE A 16 -3.10 6.88 9.24
CA PHE A 16 -1.65 6.99 9.24
C PHE A 16 -1.06 5.86 8.43
N ILE A 17 -0.01 6.14 7.65
CA ILE A 17 0.67 5.16 6.83
C ILE A 17 2.15 5.24 7.18
N GLU A 18 2.78 4.10 7.47
CA GLU A 18 4.23 4.06 7.66
C GLU A 18 4.94 4.50 6.38
N PHE A 19 5.99 5.31 6.55
CA PHE A 19 6.77 5.82 5.42
C PHE A 19 7.46 4.67 4.69
N MET A 20 7.22 4.53 3.38
CA MET A 20 7.69 3.41 2.58
C MET A 20 8.78 3.80 1.60
N ASP A 21 9.65 2.83 1.31
CA ASP A 21 10.72 2.87 0.31
C ASP A 21 10.21 2.75 -1.16
N VAL A 22 9.22 3.56 -1.55
CA VAL A 22 8.62 3.46 -2.90
C VAL A 22 9.31 4.39 -3.90
N GLY A 23 9.76 3.84 -5.01
CA GLY A 23 10.56 4.56 -6.00
C GLY A 23 12.06 4.54 -5.65
N SER A 24 12.84 5.28 -6.42
CA SER A 24 14.31 5.35 -6.27
C SER A 24 14.78 6.74 -5.82
N THR A 25 13.88 7.72 -5.74
CA THR A 25 14.23 9.16 -5.58
C THR A 25 13.90 9.75 -4.21
N ASN A 26 13.25 8.98 -3.31
CA ASN A 26 12.73 9.50 -2.05
C ASN A 26 13.74 9.52 -0.89
N GLY A 27 14.98 9.03 -1.10
CA GLY A 27 16.03 8.99 -0.08
C GLY A 27 15.65 8.23 1.19
N TRP A 28 14.69 7.29 1.09
CA TRP A 28 14.10 6.62 2.24
C TRP A 28 15.13 5.90 3.10
N ARG A 29 14.98 6.04 4.42
CA ARG A 29 15.74 5.28 5.41
C ARG A 29 14.80 4.65 6.41
N LEU A 30 15.17 3.46 6.88
CA LEU A 30 14.41 2.76 7.90
C LEU A 30 14.29 3.58 9.19
N ASP A 31 15.32 4.38 9.52
CA ASP A 31 15.35 5.25 10.70
C ASP A 31 14.29 6.37 10.67
N ASP A 32 13.75 6.70 9.49
CA ASP A 32 12.72 7.73 9.34
C ASP A 32 11.29 7.17 9.54
N VAL A 33 11.17 5.85 9.75
CA VAL A 33 9.87 5.18 9.93
C VAL A 33 9.46 5.23 11.39
N VAL A 34 8.32 5.87 11.66
CA VAL A 34 7.62 5.76 12.96
C VAL A 34 6.74 4.51 12.93
N PRO A 35 7.01 3.48 13.76
CA PRO A 35 6.23 2.25 13.76
C PRO A 35 4.76 2.45 14.10
N ALA A 36 3.87 1.67 13.50
CA ALA A 36 2.43 1.71 13.76
C ALA A 36 2.08 1.62 15.25
N ARG A 37 2.76 0.73 15.99
CA ARG A 37 2.60 0.59 17.45
C ARG A 37 2.93 1.87 18.22
N GLU A 38 3.90 2.64 17.75
CA GLU A 38 4.31 3.90 18.37
C GLU A 38 3.30 5.00 18.06
N ILE A 39 2.83 5.09 16.81
CA ILE A 39 1.76 6.01 16.41
C ILE A 39 0.52 5.80 17.29
N VAL A 40 0.09 4.54 17.45
CA VAL A 40 -1.06 4.20 18.30
C VAL A 40 -0.80 4.58 19.76
N ALA A 41 0.35 4.21 20.32
CA ALA A 41 0.69 4.54 21.71
C ALA A 41 0.77 6.06 21.97
N MET A 42 1.31 6.83 21.01
CA MET A 42 1.36 8.30 21.12
C MET A 42 -0.05 8.90 21.18
N ILE A 43 -0.98 8.40 20.36
CA ILE A 43 -2.36 8.90 20.33
C ILE A 43 -3.13 8.42 21.58
N ASP A 44 -3.01 7.15 21.95
CA ASP A 44 -3.70 6.53 23.09
C ASP A 44 -3.42 7.24 24.41
N ARG A 45 -2.17 7.71 24.62
CA ARG A 45 -1.80 8.50 25.82
C ARG A 45 -2.59 9.79 25.99
N GLU A 46 -3.03 10.43 24.90
CA GLU A 46 -3.76 11.71 24.94
C GLU A 46 -5.26 11.56 24.65
N MET A 47 -5.63 10.57 23.85
CA MET A 47 -6.98 10.29 23.39
C MET A 47 -7.15 8.77 23.38
N PRO A 48 -7.64 8.17 24.48
CA PRO A 48 -7.66 6.73 24.67
C PRO A 48 -8.34 5.99 23.53
N LEU A 49 -7.65 4.97 23.04
CA LEU A 49 -8.04 4.11 21.94
C LEU A 49 -8.37 2.71 22.43
N GLU A 50 -9.14 1.99 21.63
CA GLU A 50 -9.30 0.54 21.72
C GLU A 50 -9.31 -0.06 20.32
N PRO A 51 -8.67 -1.24 20.14
CA PRO A 51 -8.59 -1.89 18.84
C PRO A 51 -9.97 -2.37 18.39
N LEU A 52 -10.21 -2.33 17.08
CA LEU A 52 -11.37 -2.92 16.43
C LEU A 52 -10.94 -4.09 15.55
N LEU A 53 -11.86 -5.05 15.38
CA LEU A 53 -11.69 -6.11 14.41
C LEU A 53 -11.75 -5.53 12.98
N ALA A 54 -11.05 -6.20 12.06
CA ALA A 54 -11.18 -5.91 10.64
C ALA A 54 -12.64 -6.05 10.19
N GLY A 55 -13.10 -5.13 9.35
CA GLY A 55 -14.44 -5.14 8.78
C GLY A 55 -14.59 -6.15 7.64
N TYR A 56 -13.48 -6.57 7.03
CA TYR A 56 -13.45 -7.55 5.95
C TYR A 56 -12.08 -8.23 5.86
N ARG A 57 -12.01 -9.36 5.16
CA ARG A 57 -10.76 -10.09 4.91
C ARG A 57 -9.82 -9.24 4.05
N GLY A 58 -8.56 -9.14 4.48
CA GLY A 58 -7.55 -8.36 3.77
C GLY A 58 -7.64 -6.85 4.00
N GLU A 59 -8.41 -6.38 5.00
CA GLU A 59 -8.38 -4.98 5.41
C GLU A 59 -6.98 -4.62 5.90
N VAL A 60 -6.30 -3.75 5.16
CA VAL A 60 -4.89 -3.39 5.41
C VAL A 60 -4.69 -2.42 6.58
N ALA A 61 -5.72 -1.65 6.92
CA ALA A 61 -5.65 -0.68 8.01
C ALA A 61 -6.09 -1.34 9.31
N ALA A 62 -5.19 -1.41 10.30
CA ALA A 62 -5.58 -1.73 11.66
C ALA A 62 -6.47 -0.59 12.19
N ARG A 63 -7.64 -0.95 12.73
CA ARG A 63 -8.66 0.01 13.15
C ARG A 63 -8.65 0.20 14.66
N TYR A 64 -8.83 1.44 15.08
CA TYR A 64 -8.95 1.81 16.48
C TYR A 64 -10.07 2.83 16.64
N ARG A 65 -10.92 2.67 17.65
CA ARG A 65 -11.92 3.69 18.01
C ARG A 65 -11.48 4.46 19.25
N TYR A 66 -11.87 5.73 19.31
CA TYR A 66 -11.74 6.50 20.55
C TYR A 66 -12.78 6.02 21.56
N ARG A 67 -12.35 5.79 22.81
CA ARG A 67 -13.22 5.26 23.88
C ARG A 67 -14.37 6.19 24.27
N ASP A 68 -14.24 7.48 23.96
CA ASP A 68 -15.26 8.49 24.21
C ASP A 68 -16.28 8.63 23.07
N GLY A 69 -16.23 7.75 22.06
CA GLY A 69 -17.13 7.78 20.91
C GLY A 69 -16.76 8.82 19.85
N GLY A 70 -15.58 9.45 19.93
CA GLY A 70 -15.11 10.46 18.99
C GLY A 70 -14.76 9.97 17.58
N GLY A 71 -15.18 8.76 17.19
CA GLY A 71 -14.90 8.14 15.88
C GLY A 71 -13.71 7.17 15.90
N GLU A 72 -13.07 7.01 14.74
CA GLU A 72 -12.02 6.01 14.50
C GLU A 72 -10.76 6.62 13.85
N ILE A 73 -9.63 5.96 14.06
CA ILE A 73 -8.42 6.10 13.25
C ILE A 73 -8.05 4.76 12.62
N GLY A 74 -7.34 4.81 11.50
CA GLY A 74 -6.67 3.67 10.90
C GLY A 74 -5.15 3.83 10.92
N VAL A 75 -4.43 2.73 11.05
CA VAL A 75 -2.97 2.71 10.89
C VAL A 75 -2.59 1.61 9.91
N ILE A 76 -1.84 1.97 8.86
CA ILE A 76 -1.36 1.08 7.81
C ILE A 76 0.12 0.80 8.04
N SER A 77 0.40 -0.40 8.53
CA SER A 77 1.74 -0.88 8.92
C SER A 77 2.55 -1.38 7.72
N SER A 78 2.70 -0.55 6.69
CA SER A 78 3.31 -0.92 5.40
C SER A 78 4.77 -1.39 5.48
N VAL A 79 5.46 -1.10 6.59
CA VAL A 79 6.84 -1.49 6.85
C VAL A 79 6.88 -2.60 7.90
N THR A 80 6.27 -2.40 9.06
CA THR A 80 6.43 -3.29 10.21
C THR A 80 5.55 -4.54 10.16
N GLN A 81 4.44 -4.51 9.41
CA GLN A 81 3.57 -5.66 9.19
C GLN A 81 3.11 -5.70 7.71
N PRO A 82 3.96 -6.21 6.81
CA PRO A 82 3.63 -6.35 5.39
C PRO A 82 2.35 -7.15 5.15
N PHE A 83 1.64 -6.80 4.08
CA PHE A 83 0.34 -7.38 3.70
C PHE A 83 0.34 -7.87 2.25
N CYS A 84 1.48 -8.34 1.73
CA CYS A 84 1.54 -8.85 0.36
C CYS A 84 0.72 -10.13 0.16
N ALA A 85 0.57 -10.95 1.20
CA ALA A 85 -0.18 -12.22 1.16
C ALA A 85 -1.66 -12.06 0.75
N ASP A 86 -2.31 -10.97 1.17
CA ASP A 86 -3.70 -10.66 0.79
C ASP A 86 -3.78 -9.59 -0.33
N CYS A 87 -2.67 -9.22 -0.97
CA CYS A 87 -2.65 -8.16 -1.97
C CYS A 87 -3.24 -8.64 -3.31
N THR A 88 -4.38 -8.09 -3.69
CA THR A 88 -5.12 -8.38 -4.93
C THR A 88 -5.05 -7.25 -5.96
N ARG A 89 -4.02 -6.41 -5.91
CA ARG A 89 -3.91 -5.21 -6.75
C ARG A 89 -3.06 -5.44 -8.01
N ALA A 90 -3.62 -5.09 -9.16
CA ALA A 90 -2.89 -4.79 -10.39
C ALA A 90 -2.90 -3.27 -10.65
N ARG A 91 -1.94 -2.76 -11.40
CA ARG A 91 -1.81 -1.34 -11.76
C ARG A 91 -1.51 -1.20 -13.25
N LEU A 92 -2.02 -0.12 -13.84
CA LEU A 92 -1.66 0.28 -15.20
C LEU A 92 -0.91 1.61 -15.10
N SER A 93 0.29 1.68 -15.64
CA SER A 93 1.07 2.92 -15.71
C SER A 93 0.50 3.90 -16.73
N ALA A 94 0.95 5.15 -16.63
CA ALA A 94 0.57 6.21 -17.57
C ALA A 94 0.98 5.91 -19.03
N ASP A 95 2.03 5.14 -19.27
CA ASP A 95 2.44 4.71 -20.61
C ASP A 95 1.72 3.43 -21.11
N GLY A 96 0.86 2.84 -20.27
CA GLY A 96 0.02 1.69 -20.60
C GLY A 96 0.67 0.33 -20.37
N SER A 97 1.61 0.24 -19.42
CA SER A 97 2.19 -1.03 -18.96
C SER A 97 1.50 -1.57 -17.71
N LEU A 98 1.22 -2.87 -17.69
CA LEU A 98 0.63 -3.58 -16.56
C LEU A 98 1.72 -3.92 -15.53
N TYR A 99 1.48 -3.57 -14.27
CA TYR A 99 2.33 -3.90 -13.12
C TYR A 99 1.53 -4.64 -12.05
N THR A 100 2.15 -5.66 -11.47
CA THR A 100 1.58 -6.53 -10.43
C THR A 100 2.04 -6.16 -9.02
N CYS A 101 2.98 -5.21 -8.91
CA CYS A 101 3.47 -4.68 -7.64
C CYS A 101 3.69 -3.17 -7.72
N LEU A 102 3.57 -2.49 -6.58
CA LEU A 102 3.96 -1.09 -6.45
C LEU A 102 5.49 -0.89 -6.56
N PHE A 103 6.27 -1.94 -6.29
CA PHE A 103 7.73 -1.92 -6.30
C PHE A 103 8.33 -2.73 -7.47
N ALA A 104 7.51 -3.05 -8.47
CA ALA A 104 7.96 -3.80 -9.63
C ALA A 104 9.06 -3.02 -10.39
N THR A 105 10.02 -3.76 -10.94
CA THR A 105 11.12 -3.19 -11.73
C THR A 105 10.84 -3.25 -13.24
N GLN A 106 9.84 -4.04 -13.65
CA GLN A 106 9.44 -4.25 -15.04
C GLN A 106 7.91 -4.38 -15.11
N GLY A 107 7.34 -3.98 -16.24
CA GLY A 107 5.92 -4.09 -16.54
C GLY A 107 5.68 -4.79 -17.87
N HIS A 108 4.43 -5.14 -18.13
CA HIS A 108 4.00 -5.80 -19.37
C HIS A 108 3.32 -4.78 -20.29
N ASP A 109 3.80 -4.60 -21.52
CA ASP A 109 3.28 -3.58 -22.45
C ASP A 109 1.88 -3.95 -22.98
N LEU A 110 0.87 -3.57 -22.21
CA LEU A 110 -0.53 -3.81 -22.54
C LEU A 110 -1.00 -2.87 -23.67
N ARG A 111 -0.40 -1.68 -23.78
CA ARG A 111 -0.70 -0.70 -24.83
C ARG A 111 -0.34 -1.23 -26.21
N ALA A 112 0.80 -1.89 -26.37
CA ALA A 112 1.18 -2.51 -27.64
C ALA A 112 0.19 -3.61 -28.03
N LEU A 113 -0.21 -4.47 -27.08
CA LEU A 113 -1.19 -5.52 -27.31
C LEU A 113 -2.55 -4.95 -27.76
N LEU A 114 -3.03 -3.89 -27.10
CA LEU A 114 -4.27 -3.23 -27.51
C LEU A 114 -4.17 -2.59 -28.90
N ARG A 115 -3.00 -2.05 -29.26
CA ARG A 115 -2.77 -1.37 -30.54
C ARG A 115 -2.48 -2.30 -31.71
N SER A 116 -2.18 -3.58 -31.45
CA SER A 116 -2.00 -4.57 -32.51
C SER A 116 -3.32 -5.10 -33.08
N GLY A 117 -4.46 -4.70 -32.52
CA GLY A 117 -5.78 -5.20 -32.91
C GLY A 117 -6.11 -6.57 -32.31
N ALA A 118 -5.52 -6.91 -31.17
CA ALA A 118 -5.83 -8.14 -30.43
C ALA A 118 -7.31 -8.19 -30.03
N THR A 119 -7.89 -9.40 -29.99
CA THR A 119 -9.28 -9.59 -29.55
C THR A 119 -9.38 -9.50 -28.02
N ASP A 120 -10.61 -9.32 -27.51
CA ASP A 120 -10.87 -9.28 -26.07
C ASP A 120 -10.44 -10.59 -25.38
N GLU A 121 -10.57 -11.74 -26.06
CA GLU A 121 -10.11 -13.03 -25.57
C GLU A 121 -8.59 -13.09 -25.44
N GLU A 122 -7.86 -12.59 -26.44
CA GLU A 122 -6.39 -12.55 -26.42
C GLU A 122 -5.87 -11.63 -25.31
N ILE A 123 -6.50 -10.46 -25.15
CA ILE A 123 -6.18 -9.50 -24.07
C ILE A 123 -6.47 -10.12 -22.70
N THR A 124 -7.63 -10.76 -22.55
CA THR A 124 -8.02 -11.43 -21.30
C THR A 124 -7.04 -12.54 -20.95
N HIS A 125 -6.64 -13.36 -21.92
CA HIS A 125 -5.68 -14.43 -21.72
C HIS A 125 -4.31 -13.89 -21.30
N ALA A 126 -3.83 -12.83 -21.94
CA ALA A 126 -2.56 -12.20 -21.60
C ALA A 126 -2.55 -11.65 -20.16
N ILE A 127 -3.62 -10.96 -19.75
CA ILE A 127 -3.74 -10.44 -18.37
C ILE A 127 -3.83 -11.59 -17.36
N ALA A 128 -4.60 -12.64 -17.67
CA ALA A 128 -4.74 -13.80 -16.79
C ALA A 128 -3.41 -14.56 -16.62
N ALA A 129 -2.62 -14.70 -17.69
CA ALA A 129 -1.29 -15.29 -17.63
C ALA A 129 -0.36 -14.49 -16.70
N VAL A 130 -0.27 -13.17 -16.90
CA VAL A 130 0.52 -12.28 -16.02
C VAL A 130 0.08 -12.39 -14.56
N TRP A 131 -1.22 -12.44 -14.31
CA TRP A 131 -1.75 -12.55 -12.94
C TRP A 131 -1.47 -13.90 -12.30
N THR A 132 -1.53 -14.98 -13.06
CA THR A 132 -1.32 -16.36 -12.57
C THR A 132 0.15 -16.60 -12.22
N ASP A 133 1.08 -16.03 -13.01
CA ASP A 133 2.52 -16.13 -12.79
C ASP A 133 3.05 -15.14 -11.75
N ARG A 134 2.18 -14.26 -11.22
CA ARG A 134 2.54 -13.24 -10.25
C ARG A 134 3.11 -13.85 -8.98
N THR A 135 4.33 -13.46 -8.64
CA THR A 135 5.01 -13.83 -7.39
C THR A 135 5.43 -12.62 -6.56
N ASP A 136 4.96 -11.42 -6.92
CA ASP A 136 5.33 -10.17 -6.28
C ASP A 136 4.93 -10.09 -4.81
N ARG A 137 5.93 -9.92 -3.96
CA ARG A 137 5.79 -9.75 -2.51
C ARG A 137 6.95 -8.92 -1.93
N TYR A 138 7.22 -7.76 -2.57
CA TYR A 138 8.37 -6.92 -2.23
C TYR A 138 8.45 -6.59 -0.74
N SER A 139 7.36 -6.12 -0.13
CA SER A 139 7.38 -5.75 1.28
C SER A 139 7.64 -6.94 2.21
N ASP A 140 7.24 -8.16 1.83
CA ASP A 140 7.56 -9.39 2.60
C ASP A 140 9.03 -9.79 2.45
N LEU A 141 9.61 -9.59 1.26
CA LEU A 141 11.00 -9.93 0.94
C LEU A 141 12.00 -8.83 1.30
N ARG A 142 11.50 -7.68 1.75
CA ARG A 142 12.31 -6.48 1.92
C ARG A 142 13.45 -6.75 2.89
N SER A 143 14.66 -6.66 2.36
CA SER A 143 15.93 -6.80 3.06
C SER A 143 16.90 -5.74 2.54
N GLU A 144 18.07 -5.61 3.15
CA GLU A 144 19.13 -4.73 2.64
C GLU A 144 19.47 -5.00 1.17
N GLN A 145 19.28 -6.24 0.69
CA GLN A 145 19.56 -6.64 -0.69
C GLN A 145 18.52 -6.16 -1.71
N THR A 146 17.26 -5.96 -1.30
CA THR A 146 16.19 -5.46 -2.20
C THR A 146 16.20 -3.94 -2.35
N ALA A 147 16.87 -3.22 -1.46
CA ALA A 147 16.93 -1.75 -1.44
C ALA A 147 17.62 -1.14 -2.67
N GLY A 148 18.53 -1.89 -3.32
CA GLY A 148 19.28 -1.44 -4.49
C GLY A 148 18.58 -1.65 -5.84
N LEU A 149 17.37 -2.21 -5.86
CA LEU A 149 16.64 -2.44 -7.11
C LEU A 149 16.10 -1.11 -7.66
N HIS A 150 16.24 -0.91 -8.97
CA HIS A 150 15.62 0.24 -9.64
C HIS A 150 14.11 0.02 -9.74
N LYS A 151 13.38 0.67 -8.84
CA LYS A 151 11.93 0.57 -8.69
C LYS A 151 11.25 1.62 -9.54
N ILE A 152 10.07 1.28 -10.04
CA ILE A 152 9.21 2.26 -10.70
C ILE A 152 8.71 3.32 -9.71
N GLU A 153 8.56 4.54 -10.21
CA GLU A 153 8.09 5.68 -9.41
C GLU A 153 6.56 5.65 -9.25
N MET A 154 6.07 6.00 -8.05
CA MET A 154 4.63 6.05 -7.77
C MET A 154 3.87 6.99 -8.72
N SER A 155 4.48 8.13 -9.05
CA SER A 155 3.94 9.11 -9.98
C SER A 155 3.64 8.51 -11.36
N PHE A 156 4.31 7.41 -11.73
CA PHE A 156 4.15 6.75 -13.01
C PHE A 156 3.04 5.68 -13.02
N ILE A 157 2.73 5.09 -11.85
CA ILE A 157 1.77 3.99 -11.69
C ILE A 157 0.54 4.37 -10.85
N GLY A 158 0.20 5.67 -10.84
CA GLY A 158 -1.02 6.20 -10.25
C GLY A 158 -1.03 6.18 -8.71
N GLY A 159 0.12 6.43 -8.08
CA GLY A 159 0.25 6.63 -6.63
C GLY A 159 0.36 8.10 -6.23
#